data_AF-A0A420QD99-F1
#
_entry.id   AF-A0A420QD99-F1
#
_cell.length_a   1.000
_cell.length_b   1.000
_cell.length_c   1.000
_cell.angle_alpha   90.00
_cell.angle_beta   90.00
_cell.angle_gamma   90.00
#
_symmetry.space_group_name_H-M   'P 1'
#
loop_
_entity.id
_entity.type
_entity.pdbx_description
1 polymer ?
#
loop_
_entity_poly.entity_id
_entity_poly.type
_entity_poly.pdbx_seq_one_letter_code
_entity_poly.pdbx_strand_id
1 'polypeptide(L)'
;MDSQEESFSIPDFPPRDPSLETRPVPDKRSFNIRSFGPGADPAIQKTSRYLSDVDLDIRPSDYSDEPEFDSQVFERERPFNRWIRGNEDWLGYKKRSDDVRKLLSAVEAHQNKTRGPLGQAATDPTWGYFVFVTSYSNLACQKLNQALENLVQATLRSLRLMSPSLYSEEATKRFKLEVIEDKEALENASEDRVREEFRAHLRSLGVLEDDLMFRGIGTSRFSACILLDEQTISRLATFSFCLDIERDEPRLARVFVRMIDPKWDYPAEPYPEAVDDDGVPYRGGDDCPVTALAELYRIMDGNLMGEYPFLWTLP
;
A
#
# COMPACT_ATOMS: atom_id res chain seq x y z
N MET A 1 -8.03 37.43 36.04
CA MET A 1 -7.22 36.32 35.50
C MET A 1 -7.94 35.89 34.26
N ASP A 2 -7.63 36.57 33.16
CA ASP A 2 -8.17 36.25 31.85
C ASP A 2 -7.50 34.96 31.38
N SER A 3 -8.28 33.90 31.25
CA SER A 3 -7.91 32.70 30.53
C SER A 3 -7.85 33.06 29.05
N GLN A 4 -6.64 33.23 28.53
CA GLN A 4 -6.41 33.23 27.09
C GLN A 4 -6.85 31.87 26.55
N GLU A 5 -7.99 31.84 25.86
CA GLU A 5 -8.26 30.83 24.86
C GLU A 5 -7.17 31.00 23.78
N GLU A 6 -6.19 30.10 23.79
CA GLU A 6 -5.29 29.92 22.65
C GLU A 6 -6.15 29.47 21.48
N SER A 7 -6.56 30.42 20.65
CA SER A 7 -7.09 30.12 19.32
C SER A 7 -5.96 29.49 18.52
N PHE A 8 -5.98 28.17 18.37
CA PHE A 8 -5.12 27.50 17.41
C PHE A 8 -5.42 28.09 16.02
N SER A 9 -4.47 28.84 15.48
CA SER A 9 -4.52 29.29 14.10
C SER A 9 -4.52 28.05 13.21
N ILE A 10 -5.53 27.90 12.35
CA ILE A 10 -5.56 26.84 11.34
C ILE A 10 -4.22 26.92 10.60
N PRO A 11 -3.39 25.87 10.63
CA PRO A 11 -2.13 25.89 9.92
C PRO A 11 -2.38 26.15 8.44
N ASP A 12 -1.62 27.06 7.84
CA ASP A 12 -1.80 27.50 6.45
C ASP A 12 -1.57 26.32 5.49
N PHE A 13 -2.65 25.66 5.09
CA PHE A 13 -2.62 24.71 3.98
C PHE A 13 -2.42 25.48 2.68
N PRO A 14 -1.65 24.92 1.72
CA PRO A 14 -1.59 25.50 0.38
C PRO A 14 -3.00 25.54 -0.22
N PRO A 15 -3.33 26.57 -1.01
CA PRO A 15 -4.63 26.64 -1.67
C PRO A 15 -4.81 25.42 -2.58
N ARG A 16 -6.03 24.86 -2.57
CA ARG A 16 -6.42 23.76 -3.47
C ARG A 16 -6.11 24.12 -4.92
N ASP A 17 -5.71 23.13 -5.72
CA ASP A 17 -5.45 23.32 -7.15
C ASP A 17 -6.59 24.09 -7.85
N PRO A 18 -6.35 25.34 -8.31
CA PRO A 18 -7.37 26.16 -8.97
C PRO A 18 -7.89 25.55 -10.28
N SER A 19 -7.14 24.61 -10.87
CA SER A 19 -7.56 23.89 -12.07
C SER A 19 -8.81 23.04 -11.83
N LEU A 20 -9.12 22.68 -10.57
CA LEU A 20 -10.32 21.93 -10.23
C LEU A 20 -11.61 22.76 -10.37
N GLU A 21 -11.53 24.08 -10.22
CA GLU A 21 -12.68 24.97 -10.45
C GLU A 21 -12.91 25.22 -11.95
N THR A 22 -11.82 25.47 -12.68
CA THR A 22 -11.87 25.81 -14.11
C THR A 22 -12.05 24.60 -15.02
N ARG A 23 -11.58 23.43 -14.58
CA ARG A 23 -11.67 22.14 -15.28
C ARG A 23 -12.05 21.06 -14.25
N PRO A 24 -13.32 20.96 -13.85
CA PRO A 24 -13.75 20.00 -12.85
C PRO A 24 -13.51 18.55 -13.30
N VAL A 25 -13.21 17.69 -12.33
CA VAL A 25 -13.15 16.24 -12.56
C VAL A 25 -14.59 15.70 -12.62
N PRO A 26 -14.95 14.86 -13.61
CA PRO A 26 -16.25 14.21 -13.64
C PRO A 26 -16.52 13.38 -12.39
N ASP A 27 -17.80 13.19 -12.04
CA ASP A 27 -18.18 12.37 -10.88
C ASP A 27 -17.61 10.94 -10.96
N LYS A 28 -17.73 10.31 -12.13
CA LYS A 28 -17.16 9.00 -12.45
C LYS A 28 -16.26 9.09 -13.67
N ARG A 29 -15.09 8.45 -13.60
CA ARG A 29 -14.17 8.34 -14.73
C ARG A 29 -13.53 6.96 -14.80
N SER A 30 -13.66 6.29 -15.93
CA SER A 30 -12.96 5.04 -16.20
C SER A 30 -11.67 5.33 -16.98
N PHE A 31 -10.59 4.65 -16.61
CA PHE A 31 -9.29 4.77 -17.26
C PHE A 31 -8.94 3.49 -18.01
N ASN A 32 -8.14 3.63 -19.07
CA ASN A 32 -7.43 2.50 -19.64
C ASN A 32 -6.27 2.16 -18.70
N ILE A 33 -6.26 0.92 -18.21
CA ILE A 33 -5.29 0.46 -17.20
C ILE A 33 -4.32 -0.53 -17.84
N ARG A 34 -3.04 -0.36 -17.54
CA ARG A 34 -1.99 -1.33 -17.84
C ARG A 34 -1.50 -2.00 -16.57
N SER A 35 -1.57 -3.32 -16.52
CA SER A 35 -1.14 -4.08 -15.34
C SER A 35 0.32 -4.48 -15.41
N PHE A 36 1.04 -4.35 -14.29
CA PHE A 36 2.45 -4.76 -14.13
C PHE A 36 2.62 -5.70 -12.94
N GLY A 37 3.63 -6.58 -13.03
CA GLY A 37 3.96 -7.54 -11.99
C GLY A 37 3.35 -8.93 -12.20
N PRO A 38 3.72 -9.92 -11.37
CA PRO A 38 3.29 -11.32 -11.54
C PRO A 38 1.76 -11.50 -11.50
N GLY A 39 1.06 -10.70 -10.70
CA GLY A 39 -0.39 -10.74 -10.59
C GLY A 39 -1.14 -10.23 -11.81
N ALA A 40 -0.45 -9.66 -12.81
CA ALA A 40 -1.05 -9.29 -14.10
C ALA A 40 -1.35 -10.51 -14.99
N ASP A 41 -0.82 -11.70 -14.67
CA ASP A 41 -1.11 -12.93 -15.41
C ASP A 41 -2.61 -13.29 -15.32
N PRO A 42 -3.34 -13.46 -16.43
CA PRO A 42 -4.74 -13.88 -16.43
C PRO A 42 -4.99 -15.22 -15.70
N ALA A 43 -3.98 -16.08 -15.58
CA ALA A 43 -4.06 -17.33 -14.83
C ALA A 43 -4.12 -17.13 -13.31
N ILE A 44 -3.88 -15.92 -12.79
CA ILE A 44 -3.78 -15.65 -11.35
C ILE A 44 -5.00 -16.13 -10.57
N GLN A 45 -6.19 -15.99 -11.15
CA GLN A 45 -7.46 -16.46 -10.59
C GLN A 45 -7.50 -17.96 -10.29
N LYS A 46 -6.74 -18.76 -11.04
CA LYS A 46 -6.65 -20.21 -10.86
C LYS A 46 -5.43 -20.62 -10.06
N THR A 47 -4.35 -19.84 -10.12
CA THR A 47 -3.07 -20.18 -9.48
C THR A 47 -2.94 -19.66 -8.06
N SER A 48 -3.69 -18.64 -7.65
CA SER A 48 -3.70 -18.15 -6.26
C SER A 48 -4.23 -19.23 -5.31
N ARG A 49 -3.53 -19.45 -4.20
CA ARG A 49 -3.89 -20.48 -3.19
C ARG A 49 -4.52 -19.83 -1.97
N TYR A 50 -5.58 -20.41 -1.40
CA TYR A 50 -6.13 -19.87 -0.15
C TYR A 50 -5.07 -19.82 0.96
N LEU A 51 -5.12 -18.81 1.82
CA LEU A 51 -4.17 -18.64 2.91
C LEU A 51 -4.16 -19.86 3.84
N SER A 52 -5.33 -20.48 4.04
CA SER A 52 -5.45 -21.73 4.78
C SER A 52 -4.64 -22.87 4.15
N ASP A 53 -4.55 -22.93 2.82
CA ASP A 53 -3.77 -23.96 2.13
C ASP A 53 -2.28 -23.70 2.28
N VAL A 54 -1.86 -22.43 2.24
CA VAL A 54 -0.46 -22.04 2.51
C VAL A 54 -0.10 -22.33 3.97
N ASP A 55 -0.99 -22.01 4.92
CA ASP A 55 -0.81 -22.29 6.35
C ASP A 55 -0.58 -23.78 6.63
N LEU A 56 -1.20 -24.68 5.87
CA LEU A 56 -1.04 -26.14 6.02
C LEU A 56 0.35 -26.63 5.60
N ASP A 57 0.99 -25.95 4.65
CA ASP A 57 2.30 -26.35 4.13
C ASP A 57 3.46 -25.75 4.94
N ILE A 58 3.20 -24.70 5.73
CA ILE A 58 4.20 -24.03 6.55
C ILE A 58 4.65 -24.90 7.71
N ARG A 59 5.98 -25.05 7.82
CA ARG A 59 6.71 -25.85 8.80
C ARG A 59 7.50 -24.95 9.76
N PRO A 60 7.86 -25.46 10.95
CA PRO A 60 8.80 -24.80 11.85
C PRO A 60 10.10 -24.34 11.19
N SER A 61 10.67 -25.19 10.32
CA SER A 61 11.91 -24.93 9.59
C SER A 61 11.84 -23.76 8.62
N ASP A 62 10.63 -23.34 8.23
CA ASP A 62 10.47 -22.20 7.32
C ASP A 62 10.73 -20.87 8.05
N TYR A 63 10.64 -20.87 9.39
CA TYR A 63 10.85 -19.69 10.24
C TYR A 63 12.20 -19.65 10.95
N SER A 64 12.86 -20.79 11.12
CA SER A 64 14.07 -20.91 11.92
C SER A 64 14.89 -22.11 11.49
N ASP A 65 16.21 -21.96 11.50
CA ASP A 65 17.16 -23.05 11.31
C ASP A 65 17.25 -23.97 12.54
N GLU A 66 16.84 -23.49 13.73
CA GLU A 66 16.83 -24.24 14.99
C GLU A 66 15.45 -24.20 15.68
N PRO A 67 14.40 -24.74 15.04
CA PRO A 67 13.02 -24.58 15.51
C PRO A 67 12.77 -25.20 16.89
N GLU A 68 13.46 -26.28 17.25
CA GLU A 68 13.33 -26.89 18.58
C GLU A 68 13.88 -25.98 19.69
N PHE A 69 14.98 -25.28 19.42
CA PHE A 69 15.58 -24.35 20.37
C PHE A 69 14.68 -23.12 20.54
N ASP A 70 14.24 -22.53 19.43
CA ASP A 70 13.36 -21.36 19.46
C ASP A 70 12.01 -21.66 20.12
N SER A 71 11.45 -22.85 19.89
CA SER A 71 10.24 -23.28 20.58
C SER A 71 10.44 -23.41 22.09
N GLN A 72 11.60 -23.86 22.56
CA GLN A 72 11.90 -23.94 24.00
C GLN A 72 12.07 -22.55 24.61
N VAL A 73 12.76 -21.65 23.91
CA VAL A 73 12.90 -20.23 24.31
C VAL A 73 11.53 -19.58 24.41
N PHE A 74 10.66 -19.82 23.43
CA PHE A 74 9.30 -19.32 23.42
C PHE A 74 8.48 -19.79 24.62
N GLU A 75 8.46 -21.09 24.93
CA GLU A 75 7.70 -21.59 26.09
C GLU A 75 8.24 -21.04 27.42
N ARG A 76 9.55 -20.82 27.52
CA ARG A 76 10.17 -20.17 28.70
C ARG A 76 9.72 -18.71 28.85
N GLU A 77 9.63 -17.99 27.74
CA GLU A 77 9.33 -16.55 27.72
C GLU A 77 7.84 -16.23 27.67
N ARG A 78 7.03 -17.23 27.31
CA ARG A 78 5.58 -17.12 27.14
C ARG A 78 4.86 -16.45 28.32
N PRO A 79 5.15 -16.78 29.60
CA PRO A 79 4.47 -16.15 30.73
C PRO A 79 4.70 -14.64 30.85
N PHE A 80 5.79 -14.12 30.25
CA PHE A 80 6.17 -12.71 30.34
C PHE A 80 5.66 -11.87 29.17
N ASN A 81 5.15 -12.50 28.11
CA ASN A 81 4.67 -11.81 26.92
C ASN A 81 3.14 -11.82 26.86
N ARG A 82 2.55 -10.66 27.19
CA ARG A 82 1.09 -10.46 27.22
C ARG A 82 0.38 -10.64 25.87
N TRP A 83 1.14 -10.67 24.76
CA TRP A 83 0.60 -10.76 23.41
C TRP A 83 0.42 -12.20 22.91
N ILE A 84 0.87 -13.20 23.68
CA ILE A 84 0.72 -14.63 23.36
C ILE A 84 -0.63 -15.14 23.88
N ARG A 85 -1.34 -15.90 23.05
CA ARG A 85 -2.64 -16.48 23.44
C ARG A 85 -2.45 -17.73 24.30
N GLY A 86 -3.42 -18.00 25.19
CA GLY A 86 -3.29 -19.04 26.22
C GLY A 86 -3.02 -20.47 25.72
N ASN A 87 -3.47 -20.83 24.52
CA ASN A 87 -3.28 -22.18 23.94
C ASN A 87 -2.40 -22.15 22.67
N GLU A 88 -1.76 -21.03 22.35
CA GLU A 88 -0.95 -20.86 21.14
C GLU A 88 0.47 -21.41 21.34
N ASP A 89 0.94 -22.25 20.42
CA ASP A 89 2.32 -22.72 20.40
C ASP A 89 3.23 -21.73 19.65
N TRP A 90 4.53 -22.00 19.65
CA TRP A 90 5.52 -21.15 18.96
C TRP A 90 5.19 -20.94 17.48
N LEU A 91 4.83 -22.01 16.77
CA LEU A 91 4.52 -21.94 15.34
C LEU A 91 3.25 -21.13 15.07
N GLY A 92 2.20 -21.33 15.86
CA GLY A 92 0.97 -20.54 15.80
C GLY A 92 1.22 -19.06 16.06
N TYR A 93 2.06 -18.74 17.05
CA TYR A 93 2.48 -17.36 17.31
C TYR A 93 3.23 -16.76 16.13
N LYS A 94 4.24 -17.47 15.59
CA LYS A 94 5.02 -17.02 14.43
C LYS A 94 4.13 -16.73 13.22
N LYS A 95 3.26 -17.67 12.85
CA LYS A 95 2.26 -17.47 11.78
C LYS A 95 1.43 -16.22 12.04
N ARG A 96 0.83 -16.08 13.23
CA ARG A 96 -0.02 -14.92 13.55
C ARG A 96 0.75 -13.60 13.53
N SER A 97 2.00 -13.58 13.96
CA SER A 97 2.84 -12.38 14.00
C SER A 97 3.41 -11.99 12.63
N ASP A 98 3.41 -12.90 11.66
CA ASP A 98 4.00 -12.71 10.34
C ASP A 98 3.27 -11.66 9.50
N ASP A 99 4.04 -10.69 8.98
CA ASP A 99 3.48 -9.53 8.31
C ASP A 99 3.01 -9.82 6.88
N VAL A 100 3.70 -10.69 6.15
CA VAL A 100 3.27 -11.09 4.80
C VAL A 100 2.04 -11.99 4.88
N ARG A 101 1.94 -12.85 5.90
CA ARG A 101 0.72 -13.60 6.18
C ARG A 101 -0.46 -12.69 6.51
N LYS A 102 -0.26 -11.64 7.32
CA LYS A 102 -1.30 -10.62 7.60
C LYS A 102 -1.73 -9.90 6.33
N LEU A 103 -0.79 -9.54 5.45
CA LEU A 103 -1.10 -8.98 4.13
C LEU A 103 -1.98 -9.94 3.32
N LEU A 104 -1.63 -11.22 3.21
CA LEU A 104 -2.46 -12.21 2.50
C LEU A 104 -3.85 -12.36 3.12
N SER A 105 -3.93 -12.33 4.45
CA SER A 105 -5.20 -12.38 5.18
C SER A 105 -6.09 -11.17 4.86
N ALA A 106 -5.49 -9.98 4.72
CA ALA A 106 -6.16 -8.76 4.32
C ALA A 106 -6.73 -8.86 2.90
N VAL A 107 -5.94 -9.37 1.96
CA VAL A 107 -6.37 -9.61 0.57
C VAL A 107 -7.58 -10.54 0.54
N GLU A 108 -7.53 -11.67 1.23
CA GLU A 108 -8.66 -12.62 1.25
C GLU A 108 -9.89 -12.07 1.97
N ALA A 109 -9.72 -11.31 3.04
CA ALA A 109 -10.81 -10.64 3.71
C ALA A 109 -11.53 -9.66 2.75
N HIS A 110 -10.76 -8.90 1.95
CA HIS A 110 -11.32 -8.01 0.93
C HIS A 110 -12.07 -8.79 -0.17
N GLN A 111 -11.49 -9.88 -0.69
CA GLN A 111 -12.16 -10.75 -1.66
C GLN A 111 -13.48 -11.29 -1.13
N ASN A 112 -13.50 -11.78 0.12
CA ASN A 112 -14.71 -12.32 0.73
C ASN A 112 -15.80 -11.26 0.91
N LYS A 113 -15.44 -10.03 1.28
CA LYS A 113 -16.38 -8.90 1.38
C LYS A 113 -16.98 -8.51 0.02
N THR A 114 -16.17 -8.51 -1.04
CA THR A 114 -16.58 -8.08 -2.39
C THR A 114 -17.32 -9.16 -3.19
N ARG A 115 -17.36 -10.40 -2.70
CA ARG A 115 -17.94 -11.55 -3.41
C ARG A 115 -19.45 -11.47 -3.67
N GLY A 116 -20.19 -10.59 -2.97
CA GLY A 116 -21.62 -10.33 -3.17
C GLY A 116 -22.56 -11.55 -3.02
N PRO A 117 -23.89 -11.35 -2.93
CA PRO A 117 -24.86 -12.45 -2.72
C PRO A 117 -25.09 -13.36 -3.94
N LEU A 118 -24.58 -13.00 -5.13
CA LEU A 118 -24.75 -13.77 -6.37
C LEU A 118 -23.48 -14.49 -6.86
N GLY A 119 -22.36 -14.41 -6.13
CA GLY A 119 -21.24 -15.35 -6.23
C GLY A 119 -20.57 -15.57 -7.59
N GLN A 120 -20.71 -14.66 -8.56
CA GLN A 120 -20.27 -14.89 -9.95
C GLN A 120 -19.21 -13.93 -10.52
N ALA A 121 -18.77 -12.90 -9.80
CA ALA A 121 -17.58 -12.16 -10.22
C ALA A 121 -16.35 -12.84 -9.60
N ALA A 122 -15.39 -13.26 -10.42
CA ALA A 122 -14.08 -13.70 -9.94
C ALA A 122 -13.46 -12.55 -9.14
N THR A 123 -13.43 -12.67 -7.81
CA THR A 123 -12.89 -11.65 -6.91
C THR A 123 -11.39 -11.54 -7.13
N ASP A 124 -10.87 -10.36 -7.45
CA ASP A 124 -9.45 -10.17 -7.77
C ASP A 124 -8.55 -10.64 -6.60
N PRO A 125 -7.72 -11.71 -6.76
CA PRO A 125 -6.84 -12.24 -5.71
C PRO A 125 -5.55 -11.45 -5.55
N THR A 126 -5.38 -10.38 -6.32
CA THR A 126 -4.15 -9.62 -6.35
C THR A 126 -4.15 -8.49 -5.31
N TRP A 127 -2.97 -7.96 -5.05
CA TRP A 127 -2.75 -6.79 -4.21
C TRP A 127 -1.71 -5.89 -4.83
N GLY A 128 -1.64 -4.64 -4.37
CA GLY A 128 -0.76 -3.61 -4.90
C GLY A 128 -1.50 -2.29 -4.97
N TYR A 129 -1.13 -1.44 -5.92
CA TYR A 129 -1.58 -0.05 -5.96
C TYR A 129 -1.93 0.39 -7.37
N PHE A 130 -2.81 1.38 -7.46
CA PHE A 130 -2.93 2.19 -8.67
C PHE A 130 -1.71 3.10 -8.79
N VAL A 131 -1.25 3.31 -10.02
CA VAL A 131 -0.13 4.20 -10.33
C VAL A 131 -0.59 5.24 -11.32
N PHE A 132 -0.57 6.51 -10.94
CA PHE A 132 -0.92 7.65 -11.79
C PHE A 132 0.36 8.27 -12.36
N VAL A 133 0.46 8.34 -13.69
CA VAL A 133 1.59 8.96 -14.39
C VAL A 133 1.21 10.41 -14.74
N THR A 134 2.05 11.37 -14.31
CA THR A 134 1.82 12.80 -14.59
C THR A 134 2.81 13.42 -15.55
N SER A 135 3.95 12.77 -15.82
CA SER A 135 4.89 13.21 -16.85
C SER A 135 4.79 12.39 -18.13
N TYR A 136 4.59 13.10 -19.24
CA TYR A 136 4.48 12.54 -20.60
C TYR A 136 5.57 13.08 -21.53
N SER A 137 6.71 13.50 -20.98
CA SER A 137 7.87 13.87 -21.78
C SER A 137 8.44 12.65 -22.51
N ASN A 138 9.23 12.89 -23.57
CA ASN A 138 9.90 11.81 -24.29
C ASN A 138 10.79 10.96 -23.35
N LEU A 139 11.43 11.59 -22.36
CA LEU A 139 12.29 10.91 -21.40
C LEU A 139 11.46 10.02 -20.46
N ALA A 140 10.37 10.56 -19.92
CA ALA A 140 9.47 9.82 -19.02
C ALA A 140 8.87 8.61 -19.74
N CYS A 141 8.32 8.79 -20.94
CA CYS A 141 7.73 7.71 -21.74
C CYS A 141 8.74 6.61 -22.07
N GLN A 142 10.00 6.96 -22.38
CA GLN A 142 11.06 5.97 -22.66
C GLN A 142 11.47 5.16 -21.43
N LYS A 143 11.41 5.77 -20.23
CA LYS A 143 11.88 5.15 -18.98
C LYS A 143 10.78 4.47 -18.16
N LEU A 144 9.51 4.77 -18.42
CA LEU A 144 8.38 4.35 -17.60
C LEU A 144 8.32 2.83 -17.39
N ASN A 145 8.50 2.04 -18.44
CA ASN A 145 8.45 0.57 -18.30
C ASN A 145 9.54 0.05 -17.37
N GLN A 146 10.79 0.52 -17.54
CA GLN A 146 11.90 0.12 -16.69
C GLN A 146 11.69 0.57 -15.25
N ALA A 147 11.14 1.78 -15.05
CA ALA A 147 10.82 2.29 -13.72
C ALA A 147 9.79 1.40 -13.00
N LEU A 148 8.73 0.99 -13.70
CA LEU A 148 7.69 0.12 -13.15
C LEU A 148 8.22 -1.30 -12.87
N GLU A 149 9.00 -1.87 -13.79
CA GLU A 149 9.67 -3.17 -13.57
C GLU A 149 10.59 -3.12 -12.35
N ASN A 150 11.36 -2.06 -12.20
CA ASN A 150 12.25 -1.87 -11.06
C ASN A 150 11.48 -1.68 -9.75
N LEU A 151 10.35 -0.95 -9.78
CA LEU A 151 9.48 -0.82 -8.62
C LEU A 151 8.91 -2.18 -8.20
N VAL A 152 8.42 -2.97 -9.16
CA VAL A 152 7.97 -4.34 -8.92
C VAL A 152 9.09 -5.17 -8.27
N GLN A 153 10.28 -5.19 -8.87
CA GLN A 153 11.39 -5.98 -8.34
C GLN A 153 11.81 -5.54 -6.93
N ALA A 154 11.82 -4.24 -6.63
CA ALA A 154 12.10 -3.73 -5.29
C ALA A 154 11.07 -4.26 -4.26
N THR A 155 9.78 -4.22 -4.59
CA THR A 155 8.73 -4.76 -3.72
C THR A 155 8.85 -6.27 -3.53
N LEU A 156 9.07 -7.03 -4.60
CA LEU A 156 9.22 -8.49 -4.51
C LEU A 156 10.42 -8.92 -3.66
N ARG A 157 11.53 -8.18 -3.74
CA ARG A 157 12.72 -8.42 -2.92
C ARG A 157 12.46 -8.11 -1.45
N SER A 158 11.74 -7.03 -1.15
CA SER A 158 11.32 -6.71 0.22
C SER A 158 10.47 -7.83 0.83
N LEU A 159 9.46 -8.33 0.12
CA LEU A 159 8.64 -9.46 0.59
C LEU A 159 9.47 -10.68 0.99
N ARG A 160 10.52 -11.00 0.23
CA ARG A 160 11.41 -12.13 0.53
C ARG A 160 12.21 -11.95 1.83
N LEU A 161 12.46 -10.71 2.25
CA LEU A 161 13.13 -10.41 3.51
C LEU A 161 12.18 -10.42 4.71
N MET A 162 10.89 -10.14 4.49
CA MET A 162 9.91 -9.95 5.57
C MET A 162 9.33 -11.24 6.17
N SER A 163 9.38 -12.36 5.45
CA SER A 163 8.61 -13.57 5.80
C SER A 163 9.20 -14.83 5.16
N PRO A 164 8.86 -16.03 5.66
CA PRO A 164 9.24 -17.28 5.02
C PRO A 164 8.85 -17.38 3.54
N SER A 165 9.59 -18.20 2.81
CA SER A 165 9.45 -18.36 1.35
C SER A 165 8.01 -18.59 0.90
N LEU A 166 7.24 -19.45 1.58
CA LEU A 166 5.89 -19.81 1.16
C LEU A 166 4.89 -18.63 1.18
N TYR A 167 4.89 -17.79 2.21
CA TYR A 167 4.02 -16.60 2.22
C TYR A 167 4.52 -15.55 1.23
N SER A 168 5.83 -15.33 1.18
CA SER A 168 6.43 -14.36 0.26
C SER A 168 6.27 -14.73 -1.20
N GLU A 169 6.28 -16.02 -1.54
CA GLU A 169 5.99 -16.54 -2.87
C GLU A 169 4.53 -16.32 -3.26
N GLU A 170 3.58 -16.62 -2.36
CA GLU A 170 2.16 -16.37 -2.62
C GLU A 170 1.87 -14.88 -2.76
N ALA A 171 2.44 -14.04 -1.88
CA ALA A 171 2.31 -12.59 -1.97
C ALA A 171 2.95 -12.04 -3.25
N THR A 172 4.15 -12.52 -3.62
CA THR A 172 4.83 -12.15 -4.86
C THR A 172 3.98 -12.45 -6.08
N LYS A 173 3.42 -13.67 -6.16
CA LYS A 173 2.58 -14.12 -7.26
C LYS A 173 1.34 -13.23 -7.44
N ARG A 174 0.80 -12.72 -6.33
CA ARG A 174 -0.40 -11.87 -6.31
C ARG A 174 -0.11 -10.39 -6.48
N PHE A 175 1.16 -9.95 -6.52
CA PHE A 175 1.48 -8.53 -6.60
C PHE A 175 1.20 -7.97 -8.01
N LYS A 176 0.42 -6.88 -8.09
CA LYS A 176 0.02 -6.22 -9.33
C LYS A 176 -0.05 -4.70 -9.13
N LEU A 177 0.59 -3.95 -10.02
CA LEU A 177 0.40 -2.50 -10.16
C LEU A 177 -0.58 -2.22 -11.31
N GLU A 178 -1.51 -1.29 -11.08
CA GLU A 178 -2.51 -0.86 -12.08
C GLU A 178 -2.19 0.56 -12.53
N VAL A 179 -1.55 0.67 -13.69
CA VAL A 179 -0.96 1.92 -14.19
C VAL A 179 -1.96 2.66 -15.09
N ILE A 180 -2.15 3.95 -14.80
CA ILE A 180 -3.04 4.86 -15.50
C ILE A 180 -2.19 5.90 -16.25
N GLU A 181 -2.31 5.87 -17.58
CA GLU A 181 -1.61 6.74 -18.52
C GLU A 181 -2.65 7.53 -19.33
N ASP A 182 -3.21 8.60 -18.75
CA ASP A 182 -4.16 9.50 -19.40
C ASP A 182 -3.56 10.91 -19.49
N LYS A 183 -2.91 11.19 -20.62
CA LYS A 183 -2.21 12.47 -20.83
C LYS A 183 -3.13 13.67 -20.71
N GLU A 184 -4.36 13.57 -21.22
CA GLU A 184 -5.30 14.69 -21.23
C GLU A 184 -5.70 15.11 -19.81
N ALA A 185 -5.89 14.13 -18.93
CA ALA A 185 -6.27 14.36 -17.54
C ALA A 185 -5.08 14.67 -16.62
N LEU A 186 -3.96 13.98 -16.84
CA LEU A 186 -2.90 13.85 -15.83
C LEU A 186 -1.61 14.60 -16.16
N GLU A 187 -1.43 15.12 -17.38
CA GLU A 187 -0.20 15.85 -17.73
C GLU A 187 0.01 17.04 -16.78
N ASN A 188 1.10 17.00 -16.02
CA ASN A 188 1.46 17.95 -14.97
C ASN A 188 0.37 18.15 -13.90
N ALA A 189 -0.48 17.14 -13.68
CA ALA A 189 -1.51 17.20 -12.66
C ALA A 189 -0.89 17.34 -11.25
N SER A 190 -1.51 18.19 -10.44
CA SER A 190 -1.21 18.34 -9.02
C SER A 190 -1.65 17.10 -8.23
N GLU A 191 -1.21 16.98 -6.98
CA GLU A 191 -1.68 15.94 -6.06
C GLU A 191 -3.20 16.00 -5.85
N ASP A 192 -3.76 17.22 -5.75
CA ASP A 192 -5.21 17.42 -5.63
C ASP A 192 -5.96 16.91 -6.85
N ARG A 193 -5.45 17.20 -8.04
CA ARG A 193 -6.03 16.71 -9.28
C ARG A 193 -5.97 15.20 -9.36
N VAL A 194 -4.83 14.60 -9.04
CA VAL A 194 -4.66 13.13 -9.00
C VAL A 194 -5.61 12.49 -7.99
N ARG A 195 -5.78 13.10 -6.81
CA ARG A 195 -6.73 12.63 -5.79
C ARG A 195 -8.16 12.62 -6.29
N GLU A 196 -8.61 13.69 -6.94
CA GLU A 196 -9.97 13.76 -7.50
C GLU A 196 -10.18 12.80 -8.67
N GLU A 197 -9.20 12.66 -9.57
CA GLU A 197 -9.26 11.68 -10.66
C GLU A 197 -9.27 10.24 -10.10
N PHE A 198 -8.53 9.97 -9.01
CA PHE A 198 -8.58 8.68 -8.32
C PHE A 198 -9.93 8.43 -7.67
N ARG A 199 -10.51 9.41 -6.96
CA ARG A 199 -11.88 9.33 -6.42
C ARG A 199 -12.90 9.05 -7.52
N ALA A 200 -12.85 9.77 -8.64
CA ALA A 200 -13.73 9.55 -9.78
C ALA A 200 -13.57 8.14 -10.37
N HIS A 201 -12.34 7.61 -10.37
CA HIS A 201 -12.09 6.23 -10.75
C HIS A 201 -12.72 5.23 -9.80
N LEU A 202 -12.54 5.40 -8.50
CA LEU A 202 -13.13 4.55 -7.47
C LEU A 202 -14.68 4.58 -7.51
N ARG A 203 -15.29 5.75 -7.76
CA ARG A 203 -16.75 5.85 -8.00
C ARG A 203 -17.19 5.07 -9.24
N SER A 204 -16.37 5.06 -10.30
CA SER A 204 -16.65 4.27 -11.51
C SER A 204 -16.60 2.76 -11.27
N LEU A 205 -15.77 2.31 -10.32
CA LEU A 205 -15.67 0.91 -9.90
C LEU A 205 -16.76 0.50 -8.88
N GLY A 206 -17.64 1.42 -8.47
CA GLY A 206 -18.64 1.17 -7.43
C GLY A 206 -18.05 1.03 -6.03
N VAL A 207 -16.80 1.48 -5.83
CA VAL A 207 -16.09 1.43 -4.53
C VAL A 207 -16.50 2.62 -3.64
N LEU A 208 -16.82 3.76 -4.26
CA LEU A 208 -17.33 4.97 -3.62
C LEU A 208 -18.77 5.20 -4.09
N GLU A 209 -19.75 4.54 -3.48
CA GLU A 209 -21.17 4.96 -3.59
C GLU A 209 -21.57 5.69 -2.30
N ASP A 210 -22.06 6.93 -2.46
CA ASP A 210 -22.64 7.83 -1.45
C ASP A 210 -21.95 7.84 -0.07
N ASP A 211 -20.81 8.54 0.02
CA ASP A 211 -20.15 9.16 1.20
C ASP A 211 -19.92 8.37 2.52
N LEU A 212 -20.38 7.13 2.66
CA LEU A 212 -20.36 6.41 3.95
C LEU A 212 -19.56 5.10 3.94
N MET A 213 -19.11 4.61 2.78
CA MET A 213 -18.59 3.24 2.67
C MET A 213 -17.07 3.10 2.65
N PHE A 214 -16.32 4.21 2.57
CA PHE A 214 -14.86 4.13 2.54
C PHE A 214 -14.21 3.73 3.88
N ARG A 215 -14.99 3.76 4.96
CA ARG A 215 -14.59 3.24 6.30
C ARG A 215 -14.72 1.71 6.43
N GLY A 216 -15.45 1.04 5.53
CA GLY A 216 -15.70 -0.42 5.60
C GLY A 216 -14.82 -1.27 4.66
N ILE A 217 -14.23 -0.61 3.65
CA ILE A 217 -13.25 -1.19 2.74
C ILE A 217 -11.93 -1.24 3.52
N GLY A 218 -11.62 -2.40 4.10
CA GLY A 218 -10.35 -2.62 4.82
C GLY A 218 -9.12 -2.46 3.90
N THR A 219 -7.96 -2.90 4.38
CA THR A 219 -6.70 -3.03 3.62
C THR A 219 -6.93 -3.48 2.16
N SER A 220 -6.86 -2.53 1.23
CA SER A 220 -7.04 -2.78 -0.20
C SER A 220 -6.25 -1.78 -1.02
N ARG A 221 -6.06 -2.08 -2.31
CA ARG A 221 -5.43 -1.18 -3.29
C ARG A 221 -6.12 0.17 -3.48
N PHE A 222 -7.33 0.33 -2.93
CA PHE A 222 -8.08 1.57 -2.98
C PHE A 222 -7.67 2.55 -1.88
N SER A 223 -6.88 2.11 -0.89
CA SER A 223 -6.48 2.95 0.24
C SER A 223 -5.53 4.07 -0.14
N ALA A 224 -4.71 3.89 -1.19
CA ALA A 224 -3.80 4.93 -1.69
C ALA A 224 -3.45 4.65 -3.16
N CYS A 225 -2.96 5.66 -3.86
CA CYS A 225 -2.32 5.48 -5.16
C CYS A 225 -0.89 6.04 -5.17
N ILE A 226 -0.06 5.52 -6.06
CA ILE A 226 1.31 5.97 -6.30
C ILE A 226 1.27 7.04 -7.39
N LEU A 227 1.99 8.15 -7.18
CA LEU A 227 2.20 9.19 -8.17
C LEU A 227 3.60 9.06 -8.79
N LEU A 228 3.67 9.02 -10.12
CA LEU A 228 4.92 8.98 -10.88
C LEU A 228 5.07 10.21 -11.79
N ASP A 229 5.96 11.11 -11.35
CA ASP A 229 6.46 12.22 -12.15
C ASP A 229 7.76 11.85 -12.89
N GLU A 230 8.32 12.79 -13.66
CA GLU A 230 9.53 12.54 -14.44
C GLU A 230 10.75 12.19 -13.57
N GLN A 231 10.88 12.86 -12.42
CA GLN A 231 12.00 12.68 -11.52
C GLN A 231 11.96 11.27 -10.91
N THR A 232 10.80 10.86 -10.42
CA THR A 232 10.58 9.54 -9.81
C THR A 232 10.76 8.45 -10.85
N ILE A 233 10.17 8.59 -12.05
CA ILE A 233 10.40 7.66 -13.18
C ILE A 233 11.90 7.53 -13.47
N SER A 234 12.61 8.65 -13.59
CA SER A 234 14.03 8.64 -13.88
C SER A 234 14.87 7.99 -12.78
N ARG A 235 14.54 8.23 -11.50
CA ARG A 235 15.21 7.59 -10.36
C ARG A 235 14.98 6.09 -10.35
N LEU A 236 13.72 5.65 -10.43
CA LEU A 236 13.34 4.23 -10.44
C LEU A 236 14.00 3.48 -11.62
N ALA A 237 14.04 4.08 -12.81
CA ALA A 237 14.64 3.45 -13.99
C ALA A 237 16.15 3.18 -13.85
N THR A 238 16.84 3.84 -12.91
CA THR A 238 18.29 3.64 -12.68
C THR A 238 18.60 2.53 -11.67
N PHE A 239 17.61 1.85 -11.12
CA PHE A 239 17.88 0.77 -10.17
C PHE A 239 18.64 -0.36 -10.84
N SER A 240 19.73 -0.77 -10.18
CA SER A 240 20.41 -2.02 -10.40
C SER A 240 20.17 -2.91 -9.19
N PHE A 241 20.01 -4.23 -9.35
CA PHE A 241 19.82 -5.13 -8.21
C PHE A 241 21.06 -6.00 -8.00
N CYS A 242 21.49 -6.12 -6.75
CA CYS A 242 22.57 -7.03 -6.36
C CYS A 242 22.09 -8.48 -6.36
N LEU A 243 23.02 -9.43 -6.44
CA LEU A 243 22.68 -10.85 -6.20
C LEU A 243 22.23 -11.06 -4.74
N ASP A 244 22.91 -10.38 -3.81
CA ASP A 244 22.60 -10.35 -2.39
C ASP A 244 21.47 -9.35 -2.10
N ILE A 245 20.32 -9.86 -1.63
CA ILE A 245 19.10 -9.07 -1.39
C ILE A 245 19.28 -8.12 -0.22
N GLU A 246 19.99 -8.53 0.82
CA GLU A 246 20.17 -7.74 2.05
C GLU A 246 20.97 -6.46 1.77
N ARG A 247 21.84 -6.47 0.76
CA ARG A 247 22.60 -5.27 0.36
C ARG A 247 21.80 -4.23 -0.40
N ASP A 248 20.70 -4.63 -1.03
CA ASP A 248 19.88 -3.71 -1.79
C ASP A 248 18.97 -2.89 -0.89
N GLU A 249 18.53 -3.44 0.24
CA GLU A 249 17.55 -2.81 1.13
C GLU A 249 17.98 -1.38 1.54
N PRO A 250 19.19 -1.13 2.09
CA PRO A 250 19.55 0.22 2.56
C PRO A 250 19.71 1.23 1.42
N ARG A 251 20.05 0.75 0.22
CA ARG A 251 20.21 1.59 -0.97
C ARG A 251 18.87 1.97 -1.57
N LEU A 252 17.95 1.02 -1.64
CA LEU A 252 16.61 1.20 -2.21
C LEU A 252 15.69 1.94 -1.25
N ALA A 253 15.83 1.77 0.06
CA ALA A 253 15.06 2.48 1.09
C ALA A 253 15.20 4.01 1.01
N ARG A 254 16.25 4.53 0.36
CA ARG A 254 16.47 5.97 0.12
C ARG A 254 15.73 6.52 -1.10
N VAL A 255 14.99 5.68 -1.80
CA VAL A 255 14.19 6.07 -2.95
C VAL A 255 12.74 5.95 -2.58
N PHE A 256 12.03 7.06 -2.78
CA PHE A 256 10.66 7.22 -2.34
C PHE A 256 9.75 7.36 -3.55
N VAL A 257 8.53 6.91 -3.38
CA VAL A 257 7.41 7.21 -4.26
C VAL A 257 6.38 8.01 -3.49
N ARG A 258 5.75 8.96 -4.16
CA ARG A 258 4.70 9.79 -3.54
C ARG A 258 3.40 8.99 -3.51
N MET A 259 2.84 8.79 -2.32
CA MET A 259 1.56 8.13 -2.08
C MET A 259 0.48 9.18 -1.86
N ILE A 260 -0.67 9.03 -2.51
CA ILE A 260 -1.81 9.93 -2.38
C ILE A 260 -2.97 9.21 -1.69
N ASP A 261 -3.49 9.82 -0.63
CA ASP A 261 -4.66 9.37 0.10
C ASP A 261 -5.94 9.93 -0.56
N PRO A 262 -6.84 9.07 -1.11
CA PRO A 262 -8.12 9.51 -1.64
C PRO A 262 -9.15 9.88 -0.57
N LYS A 263 -8.96 9.52 0.71
CA LYS A 263 -9.87 9.86 1.83
C LYS A 263 -9.65 11.27 2.35
N TRP A 264 -8.44 11.81 2.21
CA TRP A 264 -8.11 13.13 2.71
C TRP A 264 -8.82 14.23 1.91
N ASP A 265 -9.56 15.09 2.59
CA ASP A 265 -10.30 16.19 1.95
C ASP A 265 -10.00 17.53 2.63
N TYR A 266 -10.05 18.60 1.84
CA TYR A 266 -9.78 19.98 2.25
C TYR A 266 -10.95 20.88 1.86
N PRO A 267 -11.39 21.85 2.70
CA PRO A 267 -10.92 22.20 4.04
C PRO A 267 -11.65 21.42 5.15
N ALA A 268 -12.51 20.48 4.79
CA ALA A 268 -13.18 19.58 5.72
C ALA A 268 -12.17 18.57 6.25
N GLU A 269 -11.24 19.05 7.08
CA GLU A 269 -10.33 18.21 7.83
C GLU A 269 -11.15 17.14 8.55
N PRO A 270 -10.90 15.86 8.30
CA PRO A 270 -11.35 14.88 9.24
C PRO A 270 -10.44 14.87 10.49
N TYR A 271 -9.29 15.59 10.49
CA TYR A 271 -8.21 15.51 11.51
C TYR A 271 -7.40 16.81 11.72
N PRO A 272 -7.94 17.83 12.43
CA PRO A 272 -7.24 19.08 12.77
C PRO A 272 -5.96 18.91 13.60
N GLU A 273 -5.79 17.77 14.26
CA GLU A 273 -4.72 17.54 15.25
C GLU A 273 -3.59 16.64 14.74
N ALA A 274 -3.71 16.08 13.52
CA ALA A 274 -2.69 15.19 12.96
C ALA A 274 -1.54 15.98 12.35
N VAL A 275 -0.51 16.21 13.16
CA VAL A 275 0.75 16.83 12.77
C VAL A 275 1.87 15.80 12.74
N ASP A 276 2.85 15.99 11.86
CA ASP A 276 4.10 15.23 11.89
C ASP A 276 5.00 15.68 13.06
N ASP A 277 6.19 15.07 13.18
CA ASP A 277 7.16 15.34 14.25
C ASP A 277 7.66 16.78 14.22
N ASP A 278 7.57 17.45 13.06
CA ASP A 278 7.92 18.85 12.85
C ASP A 278 6.72 19.79 13.04
N GLY A 279 5.56 19.26 13.46
CA GLY A 279 4.33 20.03 13.66
C GLY A 279 3.60 20.40 12.37
N VAL A 280 3.96 19.80 11.23
CA VAL A 280 3.34 20.04 9.93
C VAL A 280 2.09 19.16 9.79
N PRO A 281 0.92 19.73 9.46
CA PRO A 281 -0.29 18.93 9.29
C PRO A 281 -0.19 17.97 8.11
N TYR A 282 -0.81 16.80 8.25
CA TYR A 282 -0.96 15.85 7.15
C TYR A 282 -1.75 16.44 5.98
N ARG A 283 -1.19 16.36 4.76
CA ARG A 283 -1.72 17.00 3.55
C ARG A 283 -2.31 16.01 2.53
N GLY A 284 -2.70 14.82 2.97
CA GLY A 284 -3.33 13.82 2.10
C GLY A 284 -2.38 13.15 1.13
N GLY A 285 -1.08 13.17 1.41
CA GLY A 285 -0.06 12.45 0.67
C GLY A 285 1.26 12.41 1.43
N ASP A 286 2.03 11.36 1.24
CA ASP A 286 3.31 11.14 1.92
C ASP A 286 4.31 10.35 1.05
N ASP A 287 5.58 10.43 1.38
CA ASP A 287 6.66 9.73 0.68
C ASP A 287 6.88 8.34 1.28
N CYS A 288 6.69 7.29 0.48
CA CYS A 288 6.90 5.91 0.89
C CYS A 288 8.18 5.35 0.27
N PRO A 289 9.11 4.77 1.06
CA PRO A 289 10.22 4.00 0.52
C PRO A 289 9.70 2.90 -0.41
N VAL A 290 10.35 2.71 -1.55
CA VAL A 290 9.97 1.67 -2.54
C VAL A 290 10.02 0.24 -1.96
N THR A 291 10.79 0.04 -0.90
CA THR A 291 10.92 -1.23 -0.15
C THR A 291 9.79 -1.42 0.86
N ALA A 292 9.05 -0.38 1.24
CA ALA A 292 8.03 -0.42 2.28
C ALA A 292 6.59 -0.61 1.75
N LEU A 293 6.40 -0.75 0.42
CA LEU A 293 5.05 -0.84 -0.17
C LEU A 293 4.20 -2.00 0.35
N ALA A 294 4.81 -3.15 0.65
CA ALA A 294 4.13 -4.31 1.22
C ALA A 294 3.70 -4.05 2.67
N GLU A 295 4.61 -3.45 3.45
CA GLU A 295 4.33 -3.06 4.84
C GLU A 295 3.21 -2.03 4.90
N LEU A 296 3.27 -1.00 4.05
CA LEU A 296 2.21 -0.01 3.94
C LEU A 296 0.85 -0.65 3.61
N TYR A 297 0.82 -1.61 2.67
CA TYR A 297 -0.41 -2.31 2.31
C TYR A 297 -1.03 -3.05 3.50
N ARG A 298 -0.18 -3.61 4.38
CA ARG A 298 -0.59 -4.27 5.62
C ARG A 298 -1.13 -3.27 6.64
N ILE A 299 -0.48 -2.13 6.80
CA ILE A 299 -0.74 -1.13 7.86
C ILE A 299 -1.97 -0.25 7.53
N MET A 300 -2.31 -0.06 6.25
CA MET A 300 -3.48 0.71 5.84
C MET A 300 -4.81 -0.02 6.15
N ASP A 301 -5.10 -0.31 7.43
CA ASP A 301 -6.31 -0.97 7.92
C ASP A 301 -7.55 -0.08 7.85
N GLY A 302 -8.02 0.20 6.63
CA GLY A 302 -9.29 0.89 6.35
C GLY A 302 -9.42 2.31 6.90
N ASN A 303 -8.46 2.74 7.71
CA ASN A 303 -8.38 4.01 8.41
C ASN A 303 -6.92 4.46 8.31
N LEU A 304 -6.63 5.37 7.37
CA LEU A 304 -5.32 6.03 7.23
C LEU A 304 -4.97 6.92 8.44
N MET A 305 -5.69 6.78 9.55
CA MET A 305 -5.77 7.77 10.62
C MET A 305 -5.62 7.12 12.01
N GLY A 306 -5.45 5.79 12.06
CA GLY A 306 -5.05 5.06 13.28
C GLY A 306 -3.62 4.52 13.21
N GLU A 307 -3.15 4.13 12.02
CA GLU A 307 -1.82 3.55 11.80
C GLU A 307 -1.00 4.26 10.72
N TYR A 308 -1.37 5.49 10.34
CA TYR A 308 -0.47 6.38 9.59
C TYR A 308 0.28 7.39 10.49
N PRO A 309 0.87 7.01 11.65
CA PRO A 309 1.88 7.84 12.27
C PRO A 309 3.24 7.24 11.87
N PHE A 310 3.99 7.97 11.04
CA PHE A 310 5.45 7.88 10.93
C PHE A 310 6.03 6.58 10.34
N LEU A 311 6.27 6.59 9.02
CA LEU A 311 7.27 5.71 8.39
C LEU A 311 8.73 6.17 8.66
N TRP A 312 8.98 6.96 9.71
CA TRP A 312 10.32 7.33 10.15
C TRP A 312 10.61 6.81 11.56
N THR A 313 10.73 5.49 11.68
CA THR A 313 11.61 4.85 12.69
C THR A 313 12.17 3.54 12.15
N LEU A 314 12.99 3.60 11.11
CA LEU A 314 14.05 2.59 10.93
C LEU A 314 15.36 3.22 11.44
N PRO A 315 16.10 2.55 12.36
CA PRO A 315 17.35 3.05 12.90
C PRO A 315 18.45 3.24 11.86
#